data_AF-A0A7G6SDV4-F1
#
_entry.id   AF-A0A7G6SDV4-F1
#
_cell.length_a   1.000
_cell.length_b   1.000
_cell.length_c   1.000
_cell.angle_alpha   90.00
_cell.angle_beta   90.00
_cell.angle_gamma   90.00
#
_symmetry.space_group_name_H-M   'P 1'
#
loop_
_entity.id
_entity.type
_entity.pdbx_description
1 polymer ?
#
loop_
_entity_poly.entity_id
_entity_poly.type
_entity_poly.pdbx_seq_one_letter_code
_entity_poly.pdbx_strand_id
1 'polypeptide(L)'
;MDARSYASNEGLRQIYHFYSDNSSCLRKSVWATIPYPDVDFAEDQLWAKQIVEAGYTKAFAWNSIVVHSHNYSPWERLQRSYDEARAFRRLFGYRLCEFKSLALRRAIGTTLRDIRLAIRNGWIIRHPLATLKMPFDNMARQIGHYLGSIKSELSSSQVVFLSRDKKIQAK
;
A
#
# COMPACT_ATOMS: atom_id res chain seq x y z
N MET A 1 19.86 -10.11 14.24
CA MET A 1 19.81 -9.07 13.19
C MET A 1 20.86 -8.03 13.53
N ASP A 2 21.75 -7.68 12.60
CA ASP A 2 22.72 -6.60 12.83
C ASP A 2 22.01 -5.24 12.70
N ALA A 3 21.95 -4.50 13.80
CA ALA A 3 21.29 -3.20 13.86
C ALA A 3 21.91 -2.17 12.90
N ARG A 4 23.23 -2.28 12.64
CA ARG A 4 23.93 -1.39 11.71
C ARG A 4 23.49 -1.63 10.26
N SER A 5 23.42 -2.89 9.84
CA SER A 5 22.91 -3.27 8.52
C SER A 5 21.45 -2.83 8.30
N TYR A 6 20.59 -2.95 9.31
CA TYR A 6 19.21 -2.47 9.24
C TYR A 6 19.11 -0.95 9.09
N ALA A 7 19.89 -0.20 9.85
CA ALA A 7 19.87 1.26 9.82
C ALA A 7 20.36 1.84 8.48
N SER A 8 21.31 1.18 7.82
CA SER A 8 21.88 1.66 6.56
C SER A 8 21.16 1.14 5.30
N ASN A 9 20.39 0.06 5.39
CA ASN A 9 19.77 -0.60 4.23
C ASN A 9 18.24 -0.41 4.20
N GLU A 10 17.77 0.43 3.28
CA GLU A 10 16.34 0.64 3.04
C GLU A 10 15.58 -0.63 2.64
N GLY A 11 16.15 -1.47 1.77
CA GLY A 11 15.51 -2.71 1.33
C GLY A 11 15.31 -3.69 2.49
N LEU A 12 16.28 -3.77 3.40
CA LEU A 12 16.10 -4.54 4.63
C LEU A 12 14.96 -3.96 5.48
N ARG A 13 14.93 -2.65 5.70
CA ARG A 13 13.81 -2.03 6.43
C ARG A 13 12.47 -2.37 5.81
N GLN A 14 12.36 -2.29 4.48
CA GLN A 14 11.16 -2.66 3.72
C GLN A 14 10.71 -4.09 3.98
N ILE A 15 11.65 -5.03 3.95
CA ILE A 15 11.36 -6.43 4.28
C ILE A 15 10.91 -6.55 5.74
N TYR A 16 11.54 -5.85 6.69
CA TYR A 16 11.27 -6.00 8.12
C TYR A 16 9.99 -5.33 8.60
N HIS A 17 9.61 -4.17 8.07
CA HIS A 17 8.34 -3.54 8.43
C HIS A 17 7.16 -4.11 7.61
N PHE A 18 7.40 -4.93 6.58
CA PHE A 18 6.30 -5.61 5.90
C PHE A 18 5.59 -6.57 6.85
N TYR A 19 4.31 -6.30 7.08
CA TYR A 19 3.37 -7.07 7.87
C TYR A 19 1.98 -6.68 7.36
N SER A 20 1.14 -7.67 7.09
CA SER A 20 -0.23 -7.43 6.63
C SER A 20 -1.18 -8.10 7.59
N ASP A 21 -1.94 -7.29 8.32
CA ASP A 21 -2.78 -7.79 9.42
C ASP A 21 -3.95 -8.66 8.95
N ASN A 22 -4.37 -8.50 7.68
CA ASN A 22 -5.41 -9.26 7.00
C ASN A 22 -5.21 -10.79 7.00
N SER A 23 -3.97 -11.24 7.21
CA SER A 23 -3.56 -12.64 7.19
C SER A 23 -2.37 -12.81 8.13
N SER A 24 -2.61 -12.55 9.41
CA SER A 24 -1.55 -12.53 10.43
C SER A 24 -1.98 -13.15 11.76
N CYS A 25 -0.99 -13.43 12.60
CA CYS A 25 -1.17 -13.73 14.00
C CYS A 25 -0.13 -12.94 14.80
N LEU A 26 -0.57 -12.33 15.90
CA LEU A 26 0.31 -11.59 16.82
C LEU A 26 0.30 -12.22 18.21
N ARG A 27 1.40 -12.05 18.94
CA ARG A 27 1.48 -12.48 20.34
C ARG A 27 0.77 -11.45 21.22
N LYS A 28 -0.32 -11.85 21.88
CA LYS A 28 -1.11 -10.97 22.76
C LYS A 28 -0.27 -10.20 23.78
N SER A 29 0.72 -10.86 24.40
CA SER A 29 1.58 -10.21 25.41
C SER A 29 2.44 -9.09 24.81
N VAL A 30 2.87 -9.23 23.55
CA VAL A 30 3.64 -8.19 22.84
C VAL A 30 2.72 -7.03 22.50
N TRP A 31 1.53 -7.31 21.96
CA TRP A 31 0.54 -6.28 21.62
C TRP A 31 0.04 -5.50 22.84
N ALA A 32 -0.08 -6.13 24.00
CA ALA A 32 -0.44 -5.44 25.24
C ALA A 32 0.63 -4.43 25.69
N THR A 33 1.91 -4.66 25.34
CA THR A 33 3.02 -3.74 25.64
C THR A 33 3.25 -2.71 24.54
N ILE A 34 3.11 -3.12 23.27
CA ILE A 34 3.28 -2.31 22.07
C ILE A 34 1.99 -2.47 21.26
N PRO A 35 0.95 -1.65 21.50
CA PRO A 35 -0.30 -1.73 20.76
C PRO A 35 -0.15 -1.18 19.34
N TYR A 36 -1.16 -1.38 18.49
CA TYR A 36 -1.19 -0.73 17.19
C TYR A 36 -1.17 0.79 17.35
N PRO A 37 -0.33 1.50 16.57
CA PRO A 37 -0.30 2.95 16.60
C PRO A 37 -1.58 3.52 15.96
N ASP A 38 -2.08 4.60 16.53
CA ASP A 38 -3.20 5.35 15.97
C ASP A 38 -2.72 6.21 14.78
N VAL A 39 -2.82 5.66 13.57
CA VAL A 39 -2.45 6.33 12.32
C VAL A 39 -3.50 6.06 11.26
N ASP A 40 -3.65 7.00 10.34
CA ASP A 40 -4.66 6.92 9.27
C ASP A 40 -4.44 5.74 8.30
N PHE A 41 -3.19 5.27 8.15
CA PHE A 41 -2.83 4.20 7.20
C PHE A 41 -1.48 3.57 7.58
N ALA A 42 -1.29 2.29 7.23
CA ALA A 42 -0.07 1.51 7.45
C ALA A 42 0.28 1.32 8.95
N GLU A 43 -0.75 1.27 9.79
CA GLU A 43 -0.68 0.92 11.20
C GLU A 43 -0.03 -0.45 11.43
N ASP A 44 -0.34 -1.41 10.56
CA ASP A 44 0.12 -2.79 10.60
C ASP A 44 1.64 -2.88 10.36
N GLN A 45 2.14 -2.14 9.38
CA GLN A 45 3.55 -2.04 9.04
C GLN A 45 4.33 -1.17 10.03
N LEU A 46 3.70 -0.11 10.55
CA LEU A 46 4.33 0.72 11.58
C LEU A 46 4.51 -0.06 12.87
N TRP A 47 3.51 -0.86 13.26
CA TRP A 47 3.63 -1.79 14.38
C TRP A 47 4.74 -2.82 14.15
N ALA A 48 4.82 -3.40 12.95
CA ALA A 48 5.90 -4.33 12.60
C ALA A 48 7.30 -3.71 12.73
N LYS A 49 7.46 -2.45 12.29
CA LYS A 49 8.69 -1.69 12.51
C LYS A 49 9.00 -1.57 14.01
N GLN A 50 8.02 -1.17 14.82
CA GLN A 50 8.19 -0.98 16.27
C GLN A 50 8.60 -2.28 16.98
N ILE A 51 7.96 -3.41 16.68
CA ILE A 51 8.30 -4.67 17.33
C ILE A 51 9.70 -5.17 16.92
N VAL A 52 10.10 -4.99 15.65
CA VAL A 52 11.43 -5.38 15.17
C VAL A 52 12.50 -4.51 15.83
N GLU A 53 12.27 -3.21 15.95
CA GLU A 53 13.17 -2.27 16.63
C GLU A 53 13.24 -2.52 18.15
N ALA A 54 12.18 -3.07 18.74
CA ALA A 54 12.15 -3.54 20.13
C ALA A 54 12.82 -4.92 20.34
N GLY A 55 13.39 -5.52 19.28
CA GLY A 55 14.11 -6.80 19.35
C GLY A 55 13.24 -8.05 19.22
N TYR A 56 11.95 -7.90 18.92
CA TYR A 56 11.09 -9.05 18.63
C TYR A 56 11.34 -9.58 17.21
N THR A 57 10.95 -10.84 17.00
CA THR A 57 11.08 -11.53 15.72
C THR A 57 9.71 -11.78 15.11
N LYS A 58 9.65 -11.70 13.79
CA LYS A 58 8.48 -12.10 12.99
C LYS A 58 8.81 -13.33 12.15
N ALA A 59 7.81 -14.15 11.89
CA ALA A 59 7.90 -15.31 11.02
C ALA A 59 6.91 -15.16 9.86
N PHE A 60 7.30 -15.63 8.68
CA PHE A 60 6.45 -15.63 7.49
C PHE A 60 5.85 -17.01 7.27
N ALA A 61 4.53 -17.09 7.13
CA ALA A 61 3.80 -18.34 6.91
C ALA A 61 3.36 -18.45 5.44
N TRP A 62 4.08 -19.25 4.64
CA TRP A 62 3.80 -19.45 3.21
C TRP A 62 2.40 -20.02 2.92
N ASN A 63 1.85 -20.80 3.86
CA ASN A 63 0.56 -21.48 3.68
C ASN A 63 -0.64 -20.65 4.17
N SER A 64 -0.43 -19.39 4.57
CA SER A 64 -1.53 -18.52 4.96
C SER A 64 -2.27 -18.04 3.71
N ILE A 65 -3.50 -18.50 3.53
CA ILE A 65 -4.34 -18.20 2.36
C ILE A 65 -5.53 -17.39 2.82
N VAL A 66 -5.70 -16.20 2.22
CA VAL A 66 -6.87 -15.35 2.41
C VAL A 66 -7.44 -14.92 1.05
N VAL A 67 -8.77 -14.79 0.99
CA VAL A 67 -9.47 -14.31 -0.19
C VAL A 67 -9.86 -12.85 0.04
N HIS A 68 -9.31 -11.94 -0.75
CA HIS A 68 -9.66 -10.52 -0.68
C HIS A 68 -10.82 -10.20 -1.63
N SER A 69 -11.84 -9.51 -1.11
CA SER A 69 -12.96 -8.98 -1.90
C SER A 69 -13.06 -7.47 -1.74
N HIS A 70 -12.49 -6.71 -2.68
CA HIS A 70 -12.73 -5.28 -2.79
C HIS A 70 -13.13 -4.91 -4.21
N ASN A 71 -14.17 -4.10 -4.34
CA ASN A 71 -14.61 -3.57 -5.63
C ASN A 71 -14.50 -2.04 -5.62
N TYR A 72 -13.27 -1.54 -5.61
CA TYR A 72 -13.03 -0.10 -5.70
C TYR A 72 -13.34 0.43 -7.10
N SER A 73 -13.99 1.58 -7.17
CA SER A 73 -13.97 2.41 -8.38
C SER A 73 -12.55 2.95 -8.65
N PRO A 74 -12.23 3.38 -9.88
CA PRO A 74 -10.94 3.99 -10.18
C PRO A 74 -10.67 5.23 -9.32
N TRP A 75 -11.72 6.01 -8.99
CA TRP A 75 -11.56 7.15 -8.09
C TRP A 75 -11.15 6.73 -6.68
N GLU A 76 -11.86 5.77 -6.09
CA GLU A 76 -11.52 5.23 -4.77
C GLU A 76 -10.12 4.61 -4.75
N ARG A 77 -9.73 3.94 -5.84
CA ARG A 77 -8.37 3.40 -6.00
C ARG A 77 -7.33 4.52 -5.94
N LEU A 78 -7.55 5.62 -6.65
CA LEU A 78 -6.66 6.78 -6.64
C LEU A 78 -6.52 7.32 -5.22
N GLN A 79 -7.64 7.55 -4.54
CA GLN A 79 -7.65 8.10 -3.18
C GLN A 79 -6.87 7.20 -2.22
N ARG A 80 -7.12 5.88 -2.23
CA ARG A 80 -6.38 4.95 -1.37
C ARG A 80 -4.89 4.89 -1.69
N SER A 81 -4.52 4.89 -2.97
CA SER A 81 -3.11 4.89 -3.38
C SER A 81 -2.42 6.21 -3.01
N TYR A 82 -3.17 7.31 -2.98
CA TYR A 82 -2.68 8.60 -2.48
C TYR A 82 -2.41 8.55 -0.97
N ASP A 83 -3.38 8.04 -0.19
CA ASP A 83 -3.25 7.90 1.27
C ASP A 83 -2.08 6.97 1.63
N GLU A 84 -1.95 5.83 0.94
CA GLU A 84 -0.84 4.89 1.09
C GLU A 84 0.52 5.55 0.84
N ALA A 85 0.71 6.19 -0.32
CA ALA A 85 1.98 6.82 -0.64
C ALA A 85 2.34 7.97 0.31
N ARG A 86 1.34 8.73 0.78
CA ARG A 86 1.54 9.78 1.77
C ARG A 86 1.95 9.23 3.13
N ALA A 87 1.29 8.16 3.58
CA ALA A 87 1.63 7.48 4.83
C ALA A 87 3.04 6.87 4.75
N PHE A 88 3.38 6.21 3.65
CA PHE A 88 4.71 5.63 3.47
C PHE A 88 5.83 6.68 3.51
N ARG A 89 5.60 7.84 2.88
CA ARG A 89 6.53 8.97 2.95
C ARG A 89 6.66 9.51 4.37
N ARG A 90 5.53 9.70 5.07
CA ARG A 90 5.51 10.30 6.42
C ARG A 90 6.11 9.37 7.48
N LEU A 91 5.77 8.09 7.44
CA LEU A 91 6.09 7.11 8.48
C LEU A 91 7.45 6.45 8.26
N PHE A 92 7.84 6.25 7.00
CA PHE A 92 9.06 5.50 6.67
C PHE A 92 10.06 6.29 5.80
N GLY A 93 9.67 7.46 5.29
CA GLY A 93 10.52 8.24 4.37
C GLY A 93 10.50 7.76 2.92
N TYR A 94 9.71 6.72 2.60
CA TYR A 94 9.73 6.12 1.26
C TYR A 94 8.89 6.87 0.25
N ARG A 95 9.42 7.02 -0.96
CA ARG A 95 8.70 7.60 -2.09
C ARG A 95 8.28 6.50 -3.04
N LEU A 96 7.02 6.06 -2.95
CA LEU A 96 6.51 4.95 -3.76
C LEU A 96 6.57 5.26 -5.26
N CYS A 97 6.39 6.52 -5.67
CA CYS A 97 6.52 6.94 -7.05
C CYS A 97 7.04 8.38 -7.17
N GLU A 98 8.31 8.52 -7.55
CA GLU A 98 8.99 9.83 -7.55
C GLU A 98 8.72 10.71 -8.77
N PHE A 99 8.52 10.11 -9.96
CA PHE A 99 8.42 10.86 -11.22
C PHE A 99 7.24 10.40 -12.07
N LYS A 100 6.69 11.30 -12.89
CA LYS A 100 5.54 11.01 -13.77
C LYS A 100 5.85 9.92 -14.78
N SER A 101 7.07 9.89 -15.30
CA SER A 101 7.54 8.85 -16.23
C SER A 101 7.52 7.46 -15.59
N LEU A 102 7.87 7.37 -14.30
CA LEU A 102 7.81 6.12 -13.54
C LEU A 102 6.35 5.66 -13.35
N ALA A 103 5.45 6.59 -13.00
CA ALA A 103 4.02 6.30 -12.89
C ALA A 103 3.46 5.75 -14.21
N LEU A 104 3.76 6.43 -15.33
CA LEU A 104 3.32 6.01 -16.66
C LEU A 104 3.89 4.65 -17.05
N ARG A 105 5.20 4.44 -16.88
CA ARG A 105 5.87 3.17 -17.18
C ARG A 105 5.26 2.01 -16.38
N ARG A 106 4.97 2.22 -15.09
CA ARG A 106 4.33 1.21 -14.24
C ARG A 106 2.88 0.95 -14.63
N ALA A 107 2.13 2.00 -14.99
CA ALA A 107 0.73 1.86 -15.45
C ALA A 107 0.67 1.03 -16.74
N ILE A 108 1.52 1.35 -17.72
CA ILE A 108 1.62 0.60 -18.99
C ILE A 108 2.07 -0.83 -18.71
N GLY A 109 3.17 -1.03 -17.98
CA GLY A 109 3.71 -2.36 -17.71
C GLY A 109 2.73 -3.29 -16.98
N THR A 110 2.00 -2.75 -15.99
CA THR A 110 0.97 -3.51 -15.26
C THR A 110 -0.21 -3.82 -16.17
N THR A 111 -0.68 -2.86 -16.95
CA THR A 111 -1.80 -3.05 -17.88
C THR A 111 -1.49 -4.09 -18.96
N LEU A 112 -0.28 -4.07 -19.54
CA LEU A 112 0.14 -5.07 -20.52
C LEU A 112 0.20 -6.48 -19.90
N ARG A 113 0.64 -6.58 -18.64
CA ARG A 113 0.64 -7.86 -17.91
C ARG A 113 -0.79 -8.35 -17.67
N ASP A 114 -1.69 -7.47 -17.24
CA ASP A 114 -3.09 -7.82 -16.98
C ASP A 114 -3.82 -8.22 -18.27
N ILE A 115 -3.57 -7.52 -19.38
CA ILE A 115 -4.11 -7.90 -20.70
C ILE A 115 -3.62 -9.28 -21.11
N ARG A 116 -2.32 -9.57 -20.96
CA ARG A 116 -1.76 -10.89 -21.27
C ARG A 116 -2.42 -11.99 -20.44
N LEU A 117 -2.64 -11.74 -19.16
CA LEU A 117 -3.35 -12.68 -18.28
C LEU A 117 -4.83 -12.81 -18.67
N ALA A 118 -5.49 -11.72 -19.04
CA ALA A 118 -6.88 -11.73 -19.46
C ALA A 118 -7.08 -12.51 -20.77
N ILE A 119 -6.15 -12.40 -21.72
CA ILE A 119 -6.14 -13.24 -22.94
C ILE A 119 -5.94 -14.70 -22.56
N ARG A 120 -4.89 -15.01 -21.80
CA ARG A 120 -4.51 -16.39 -21.43
C ARG A 120 -5.63 -17.13 -20.70
N ASN A 121 -6.40 -16.43 -19.87
CA ASN A 121 -7.47 -17.03 -19.06
C ASN A 121 -8.88 -16.84 -19.66
N GLY A 122 -8.99 -16.20 -20.84
CA GLY A 122 -10.28 -15.91 -21.48
C GLY A 122 -11.15 -14.88 -20.73
N TRP A 123 -10.57 -14.06 -19.86
CA TRP A 123 -11.30 -13.07 -19.06
C TRP A 123 -11.83 -11.92 -19.90
N ILE A 124 -11.28 -11.67 -21.09
CA ILE A 124 -11.84 -10.68 -22.03
C ILE A 124 -13.29 -11.02 -22.37
N ILE A 125 -13.60 -12.30 -22.56
CA ILE A 125 -14.94 -12.77 -22.92
C ILE A 125 -15.78 -13.02 -21.67
N ARG A 126 -15.21 -13.66 -20.64
CA ARG A 126 -15.92 -14.03 -19.40
C ARG A 126 -16.25 -12.83 -18.50
N HIS A 127 -15.37 -11.82 -18.49
CA HIS A 127 -15.45 -10.65 -17.62
C HIS A 127 -15.04 -9.36 -18.38
N PRO A 128 -15.77 -8.98 -19.44
CA PRO A 128 -15.38 -7.88 -20.33
C PRO A 128 -15.31 -6.54 -19.60
N LEU A 129 -16.31 -6.23 -18.76
CA LEU A 129 -16.36 -4.97 -18.00
C LEU A 129 -15.20 -4.85 -17.01
N ALA A 130 -14.87 -5.94 -16.31
CA ALA A 130 -13.75 -5.96 -15.38
C ALA A 130 -12.42 -5.74 -16.11
N THR A 131 -12.23 -6.43 -17.24
CA THR A 131 -11.03 -6.30 -18.08
C THR A 131 -10.89 -4.88 -18.64
N LEU A 132 -11.99 -4.28 -19.10
CA LEU A 132 -12.01 -2.90 -19.62
C LEU A 132 -11.71 -1.86 -18.53
N LYS A 133 -12.09 -2.13 -17.28
CA LYS A 133 -11.82 -1.26 -16.13
C LYS A 133 -10.34 -1.29 -15.69
N MET A 134 -9.61 -2.38 -15.90
CA MET A 134 -8.25 -2.57 -15.36
C MET A 134 -7.24 -1.49 -15.78
N PRO A 135 -7.17 -1.03 -17.06
CA PRO A 135 -6.29 0.06 -17.45
C PRO A 135 -6.54 1.35 -16.62
N PHE A 136 -7.81 1.68 -16.37
CA PHE A 136 -8.19 2.85 -15.58
C PHE A 136 -7.83 2.67 -14.10
N ASP A 137 -8.05 1.48 -13.53
CA ASP A 137 -7.66 1.18 -12.15
C ASP A 137 -6.14 1.23 -11.97
N ASN A 138 -5.38 0.67 -12.93
CA ASN A 138 -3.92 0.74 -12.94
C ASN A 138 -3.40 2.17 -13.05
N MET A 139 -3.99 2.98 -13.92
CA MET A 139 -3.64 4.39 -14.07
C MET A 139 -3.94 5.17 -12.78
N ALA A 140 -5.15 5.01 -12.25
CA ALA A 140 -5.59 5.64 -11.00
C ALA A 140 -4.64 5.33 -9.84
N ARG A 141 -4.20 4.07 -9.71
CA ARG A 141 -3.24 3.63 -8.70
C ARG A 141 -1.92 4.38 -8.81
N GLN A 142 -1.34 4.44 -10.01
CA GLN A 142 -0.04 5.10 -10.21
C GLN A 142 -0.13 6.61 -10.05
N ILE A 143 -1.24 7.24 -10.47
CA ILE A 143 -1.50 8.67 -10.22
C ILE A 143 -1.58 8.94 -8.71
N GLY A 144 -2.34 8.13 -7.97
CA GLY A 144 -2.45 8.25 -6.52
C GLY A 144 -1.08 8.17 -5.84
N HIS A 145 -0.28 7.14 -6.17
CA HIS A 145 1.08 7.00 -5.62
C HIS A 145 1.97 8.20 -5.93
N TYR A 146 1.95 8.71 -7.17
CA TYR A 146 2.73 9.87 -7.57
C TYR A 146 2.33 11.12 -6.79
N LEU A 147 1.02 11.39 -6.69
CA LEU A 147 0.50 12.55 -5.96
C LEU A 147 0.85 12.49 -4.46
N GLY A 148 0.72 11.32 -3.84
CA GLY A 148 1.03 11.12 -2.42
C GLY A 148 2.53 11.16 -2.11
N SER A 149 3.37 10.77 -3.08
CA SER A 149 4.83 10.79 -2.92
C SER A 149 5.42 12.20 -3.01
N ILE A 150 4.84 13.11 -3.78
CA ILE A 150 5.44 14.43 -4.08
C ILE A 150 4.87 15.55 -3.22
N LYS A 151 3.56 15.57 -3.00
CA LYS A 151 2.92 16.73 -2.37
C LYS A 151 2.93 16.60 -0.84
N SER A 152 3.95 17.17 -0.19
CA SER A 152 3.98 17.36 1.27
C SER A 152 3.03 18.47 1.74
N GLU A 153 2.63 19.39 0.84
CA GLU A 153 1.98 20.66 1.16
C GLU A 153 0.70 20.89 0.34
N LEU A 154 -0.18 19.88 0.30
CA LEU A 154 -1.56 20.15 -0.15
C LEU A 154 -2.29 20.91 0.98
N SER A 155 -3.05 21.95 0.62
CA SER A 155 -3.89 22.63 1.60
C SER A 155 -4.86 21.64 2.25
N SER A 156 -5.28 21.90 3.49
CA SER A 156 -6.18 21.00 4.25
C SER A 156 -7.40 20.56 3.42
N SER A 157 -7.96 21.45 2.61
CA SER A 157 -9.09 21.17 1.71
C SER A 157 -8.77 20.20 0.58
N GLN A 158 -7.57 20.28 -0.02
CA GLN A 158 -7.15 19.37 -1.08
C GLN A 158 -6.83 17.97 -0.53
N VAL A 159 -6.30 17.89 0.69
CA VAL A 159 -6.10 16.62 1.40
C VAL A 159 -7.45 15.98 1.73
N VAL A 160 -8.44 16.74 2.20
CA VAL A 160 -9.80 16.22 2.45
C VAL A 160 -10.48 15.75 1.15
N PHE A 161 -10.25 16.43 0.03
CA PHE A 161 -10.79 15.99 -1.26
C PHE A 161 -10.16 14.71 -1.80
N LEU A 162 -8.83 14.57 -1.66
CA LEU A 162 -8.07 13.43 -2.21
C LEU A 162 -8.03 12.24 -1.27
N SER A 163 -8.02 12.44 0.05
CA SER A 163 -8.00 11.36 1.04
C SER A 163 -9.37 10.71 1.16
N ARG A 164 -9.40 9.37 1.21
CA ARG A 164 -10.62 8.62 1.53
C ARG A 164 -10.84 8.59 3.03
N ASP A 165 -9.80 8.37 3.82
CA ASP A 165 -9.93 8.16 5.26
C ASP A 165 -10.41 9.42 5.97
N LYS A 166 -9.93 10.61 5.54
CA LYS A 166 -10.47 11.88 6.05
C LYS A 166 -11.93 12.14 5.69
N LYS A 167 -12.42 11.62 4.56
CA LYS A 167 -13.85 11.72 4.20
C LYS A 167 -14.73 10.81 5.04
N ILE A 168 -14.18 9.70 5.53
CA ILE A 168 -14.88 8.79 6.44
C ILE A 168 -14.91 9.38 7.86
N GLN A 169 -13.79 9.96 8.33
CA GLN A 169 -13.70 10.61 9.64
C GLN A 169 -14.50 11.92 9.75
N ALA A 170 -14.80 12.59 8.63
CA ALA A 170 -15.56 13.85 8.59
C ALA A 170 -17.09 13.68 8.50
N LYS A 171 -17.59 12.44 8.54
CA LYS A 171 -19.02 12.11 8.64
C LYS A 171 -19.35 11.70 10.06
#